data_AF-A0A1M2ZYZ6-F1
#
_entry.id   AF-A0A1M2ZYZ6-F1
#
_cell.length_a   1.000
_cell.length_b   1.000
_cell.length_c   1.000
_cell.angle_alpha   90.00
_cell.angle_beta   90.00
_cell.angle_gamma   90.00
#
_symmetry.space_group_name_H-M   'P 1'
#
loop_
_entity.id
_entity.type
_entity.pdbx_description
1 polymer ?
#
loop_
_entity_poly.entity_id
_entity_poly.type
_entity_poly.pdbx_seq_one_letter_code
_entity_poly.pdbx_strand_id
1 'polypeptide(L)'
;MFGSAIDYDAVRIARRRWAFFQPRNVVMAPRGTIHFHPHGPSYRDDFAEASLDLKGLFIHEMCHVWQHQRGIFLPLARHPFCRYHYSFVPGWSLARYGIEQQAEIVRHAFLLRTGCSVPGAPGLDSYETLLGMFAEG
;
A
#
# COMPACT_ATOMS: atom_id res chain seq x y z
N MET A 1 5.64 7.26 7.44
CA MET A 1 4.87 7.06 6.18
C MET A 1 3.49 7.68 6.28
N PHE A 2 2.56 7.11 7.06
CA PHE A 2 1.17 7.56 7.11
C PHE A 2 0.82 8.50 8.30
N GLY A 3 1.77 8.74 9.22
CA GLY A 3 1.53 9.63 10.36
C GLY A 3 0.36 9.14 11.21
N SER A 4 -0.48 10.08 11.62
CA SER A 4 -1.76 9.88 12.33
C SER A 4 -2.94 9.52 11.40
N ALA A 5 -2.73 9.45 10.07
CA ALA A 5 -3.81 9.21 9.12
C ALA A 5 -4.40 7.78 9.19
N ILE A 6 -3.74 6.86 9.91
CA ILE A 6 -4.23 5.50 10.16
C ILE A 6 -4.42 5.31 11.66
N ASP A 7 -5.61 4.84 12.05
CA ASP A 7 -5.81 4.24 13.37
C ASP A 7 -5.16 2.85 13.38
N TYR A 8 -3.94 2.79 13.92
CA TYR A 8 -3.14 1.56 13.98
C TYR A 8 -3.73 0.51 14.93
N ASP A 9 -4.49 0.92 15.95
CA ASP A 9 -5.08 0.00 16.93
C ASP A 9 -6.21 -0.83 16.33
N ALA A 10 -6.82 -0.37 15.23
CA ALA A 10 -7.79 -1.12 14.44
C ALA A 10 -7.14 -2.07 13.42
N VAL A 11 -5.85 -1.93 13.12
CA VAL A 11 -5.18 -2.71 12.07
C VAL A 11 -4.88 -4.12 12.54
N ARG A 12 -5.14 -5.10 11.68
CA ARG A 12 -4.82 -6.51 11.96
C ARG A 12 -4.00 -7.09 10.82
N ILE A 13 -3.04 -7.94 11.15
CA ILE A 13 -2.33 -8.78 10.19
C ILE A 13 -2.75 -10.21 10.47
N ALA A 14 -3.10 -10.96 9.43
CA ALA A 14 -3.52 -12.33 9.56
C ALA A 14 -2.76 -13.23 8.59
N ARG A 15 -2.07 -14.24 9.11
CA ARG A 15 -1.51 -15.34 8.34
C ARG A 15 -2.60 -16.37 8.00
N ARG A 16 -3.65 -15.90 7.31
CA ARG A 16 -4.79 -16.70 6.86
C ARG A 16 -5.31 -16.15 5.54
N ARG A 17 -5.80 -17.04 4.68
CA ARG A 17 -6.51 -16.64 3.45
C ARG A 17 -7.72 -15.78 3.82
N TRP A 18 -7.96 -14.73 3.05
CA TRP A 18 -9.22 -13.98 3.09
C TRP A 18 -10.34 -14.75 2.38
N ALA A 19 -10.05 -15.30 1.19
CA ALA A 19 -10.99 -16.10 0.40
C ALA A 19 -10.36 -17.45 0.02
N PHE A 20 -11.20 -18.46 -0.20
CA PHE A 20 -10.75 -19.82 -0.51
C PHE A 20 -9.79 -19.87 -1.72
N PHE A 21 -10.05 -19.03 -2.73
CA PHE A 21 -9.30 -18.95 -3.97
C PHE A 21 -8.14 -17.92 -3.96
N GLN A 22 -7.77 -17.35 -2.81
CA GLN A 22 -6.62 -16.45 -2.73
C GLN A 22 -5.32 -17.19 -3.13
N PRO A 23 -4.59 -16.75 -4.17
CA PRO A 23 -3.32 -17.36 -4.55
C PRO A 23 -2.22 -17.20 -3.47
N ARG A 24 -1.21 -18.09 -3.48
CA ARG A 24 -0.15 -18.11 -2.45
C ARG A 24 0.74 -16.87 -2.42
N ASN A 25 0.88 -16.20 -3.55
CA ASN A 25 1.74 -15.04 -3.77
C ASN A 25 0.97 -13.71 -3.69
N VAL A 26 -0.32 -13.73 -3.34
CA VAL A 26 -1.17 -12.53 -3.30
C VAL A 26 -1.48 -12.16 -1.86
N VAL A 27 -1.31 -10.88 -1.53
CA VAL A 27 -1.74 -10.29 -0.26
C VAL A 27 -3.06 -9.55 -0.48
N MET A 28 -3.97 -9.63 0.49
CA MET A 28 -5.31 -9.04 0.38
C MET A 28 -5.63 -8.21 1.62
N ALA A 29 -5.95 -6.92 1.45
CA ALA A 29 -6.39 -6.04 2.54
C ALA A 29 -7.83 -5.52 2.38
N PRO A 30 -8.86 -6.37 2.26
CA PRO A 30 -10.21 -5.97 1.81
C PRO A 30 -11.00 -5.14 2.83
N ARG A 31 -10.69 -5.27 4.13
CA ARG A 31 -11.47 -4.68 5.24
C ARG A 31 -10.57 -4.26 6.40
N GLY A 32 -9.43 -3.64 6.12
CA GLY A 32 -8.49 -3.16 7.14
C GLY A 32 -7.63 -4.25 7.82
N THR A 33 -7.92 -5.53 7.60
CA THR A 33 -7.01 -6.64 7.93
C THR A 33 -6.18 -7.00 6.71
N ILE A 34 -4.86 -7.10 6.86
CA ILE A 34 -3.94 -7.56 5.81
C ILE A 34 -3.80 -9.09 5.90
N HIS A 35 -4.27 -9.79 4.88
CA HIS A 35 -4.29 -11.25 4.80
C HIS A 35 -3.14 -11.78 3.96
N PHE A 36 -2.19 -12.43 4.62
CA PHE A 36 -1.12 -13.18 3.98
C PHE A 36 -1.52 -14.65 3.85
N HIS A 37 -1.27 -15.23 2.69
CA HIS A 37 -1.53 -16.65 2.49
C HIS A 37 -0.65 -17.49 3.44
N PRO A 38 -1.21 -18.49 4.18
CA PRO A 38 -0.45 -19.27 5.17
C PRO A 38 0.80 -19.99 4.63
N HIS A 39 0.66 -20.51 3.42
CA HIS A 39 1.71 -21.20 2.66
C HIS A 39 2.44 -20.28 1.65
N GLY A 40 2.26 -18.96 1.77
CA GLY A 40 2.94 -17.96 0.94
C GLY A 40 4.27 -17.53 1.57
N PRO A 41 5.22 -17.01 0.77
CA PRO A 41 6.54 -16.63 1.26
C PRO A 41 6.59 -15.23 1.88
N SER A 42 5.51 -14.44 1.84
CA SER A 42 5.54 -13.00 2.12
C SER A 42 5.23 -12.61 3.56
N TYR A 43 4.68 -13.51 4.39
CA TYR A 43 4.37 -13.21 5.79
C TYR A 43 5.62 -13.12 6.66
N ARG A 44 5.70 -12.11 7.53
CA ARG A 44 6.73 -11.98 8.57
C ARG A 44 6.06 -11.67 9.91
N ASP A 45 6.67 -12.11 11.01
CA ASP A 45 6.22 -11.76 12.35
C ASP A 45 6.52 -10.29 12.67
N ASP A 46 7.64 -9.78 12.14
CA ASP A 46 7.96 -8.36 12.12
C ASP A 46 8.35 -7.92 10.70
N PHE A 47 7.57 -7.01 10.11
CA PHE A 47 7.89 -6.44 8.81
C PHE A 47 8.96 -5.35 8.89
N ALA A 48 9.19 -4.73 10.06
CA ALA A 48 10.27 -3.75 10.24
C ALA A 48 11.66 -4.38 10.10
N GLU A 49 11.80 -5.68 10.37
CA GLU A 49 13.05 -6.47 10.19
C GLU A 49 13.13 -7.18 8.84
N ALA A 50 12.09 -7.11 8.00
CA ALA A 50 12.03 -7.82 6.74
C ALA A 50 12.98 -7.25 5.66
N SER A 51 13.09 -7.94 4.52
CA SER A 51 13.75 -7.38 3.33
C SER A 51 13.04 -6.12 2.85
N LEU A 52 13.75 -5.24 2.15
CA LEU A 52 13.19 -3.98 1.69
C LEU A 52 11.96 -4.15 0.78
N ASP A 53 11.96 -5.18 -0.08
CA ASP A 53 10.80 -5.51 -0.92
C ASP A 53 9.56 -5.84 -0.10
N LEU A 54 9.72 -6.57 1.02
CA LEU A 54 8.62 -6.93 1.91
C LEU A 54 8.18 -5.74 2.76
N LYS A 55 9.09 -4.85 3.16
CA LYS A 55 8.73 -3.56 3.76
C LYS A 55 7.88 -2.73 2.78
N GLY A 56 8.31 -2.65 1.53
CA GLY A 56 7.58 -1.95 0.47
C GLY A 56 6.19 -2.54 0.22
N LEU A 57 6.08 -3.87 0.14
CA LEU A 57 4.80 -4.57 0.04
C LEU A 57 3.90 -4.28 1.25
N PHE A 58 4.45 -4.30 2.46
CA PHE A 58 3.68 -3.98 3.66
C PHE A 58 3.16 -2.52 3.63
N ILE A 59 4.00 -1.56 3.23
CA ILE A 59 3.60 -0.16 3.06
C ILE A 59 2.50 -0.01 1.98
N HIS A 60 2.57 -0.75 0.88
CA HIS A 60 1.50 -0.81 -0.13
C HIS A 60 0.17 -1.25 0.50
N GLU A 61 0.18 -2.37 1.21
CA GLU A 61 -1.05 -2.92 1.82
C GLU A 61 -1.57 -2.02 2.97
N MET A 62 -0.69 -1.31 3.69
CA MET A 62 -1.11 -0.29 4.65
C MET A 62 -1.82 0.90 4.00
N CYS A 63 -1.50 1.24 2.74
CA CYS A 63 -2.28 2.24 1.99
C CYS A 63 -3.71 1.76 1.74
N HIS A 64 -3.92 0.47 1.48
CA HIS A 64 -5.26 -0.11 1.39
C HIS A 64 -6.00 -0.09 2.74
N VAL A 65 -5.30 -0.33 3.84
CA VAL A 65 -5.87 -0.17 5.19
C VAL A 65 -6.35 1.26 5.40
N TRP A 66 -5.52 2.26 5.07
CA TRP A 66 -5.90 3.66 5.10
C TRP A 66 -7.13 3.96 4.22
N GLN A 67 -7.14 3.51 2.97
CA GLN A 67 -8.28 3.65 2.05
C GLN A 67 -9.57 3.08 2.67
N HIS A 68 -9.47 1.91 3.30
CA HIS A 68 -10.60 1.29 3.98
C HIS A 68 -11.11 2.12 5.16
N GLN A 69 -10.23 2.64 6.01
CA GLN A 69 -10.59 3.51 7.14
C GLN A 69 -11.25 4.83 6.67
N ARG A 70 -10.96 5.26 5.43
CA ARG A 70 -11.63 6.39 4.76
C ARG A 70 -12.98 6.03 4.11
N GLY A 71 -13.48 4.81 4.33
CA GLY A 71 -14.78 4.34 3.84
C GLY A 71 -14.75 3.68 2.46
N ILE A 72 -13.58 3.42 1.88
CA ILE A 72 -13.49 2.71 0.59
C ILE A 72 -13.74 1.22 0.80
N PHE A 73 -14.78 0.69 0.15
CA PHE A 73 -15.04 -0.74 0.13
C PHE A 73 -14.20 -1.44 -0.95
N LEU A 74 -12.99 -1.84 -0.56
CA LEU A 74 -11.99 -2.42 -1.45
C LEU A 74 -12.44 -3.65 -2.24
N PRO A 75 -13.31 -4.55 -1.75
CA PRO A 75 -13.79 -5.66 -2.58
C PRO A 75 -14.55 -5.23 -3.84
N LEU A 76 -15.23 -4.08 -3.82
CA LEU A 76 -15.86 -3.51 -5.02
C LEU A 76 -14.90 -2.60 -5.79
N ALA A 77 -14.04 -1.86 -5.09
CA ALA A 77 -13.13 -0.91 -5.72
C ALA A 77 -11.90 -1.56 -6.40
N ARG A 78 -11.46 -2.73 -5.92
CA ARG A 78 -10.29 -3.50 -6.42
C ARG A 78 -10.72 -4.54 -7.44
N HIS A 79 -11.19 -4.08 -8.59
CA HIS A 79 -11.62 -4.96 -9.68
C HIS A 79 -10.42 -5.57 -10.45
N PRO A 80 -10.58 -6.70 -11.16
CA PRO A 80 -9.47 -7.38 -11.86
C PRO A 80 -8.69 -6.52 -12.85
N PHE A 81 -9.29 -5.46 -13.39
CA PHE A 81 -8.66 -4.54 -14.34
C PHE A 81 -7.89 -3.38 -13.69
N CYS A 82 -7.68 -3.39 -12.37
CA CYS A 82 -6.94 -2.33 -11.70
C CYS A 82 -5.50 -2.29 -12.22
N ARG A 83 -5.02 -1.08 -12.52
CA ARG A 83 -3.69 -0.86 -13.07
C ARG A 83 -2.74 -0.45 -11.96
N TYR A 84 -1.61 -1.16 -11.88
CA TYR A 84 -0.50 -0.82 -10.99
C TYR A 84 0.40 0.27 -11.58
N HIS A 85 0.54 0.26 -12.91
CA HIS A 85 1.30 1.28 -13.62
C HIS A 85 0.56 2.61 -13.59
N TYR A 86 1.31 3.68 -13.33
CA TYR A 86 0.84 5.06 -13.37
C TYR A 86 1.92 5.94 -14.00
N SER A 87 1.50 7.08 -14.52
CA SER A 87 2.40 8.18 -14.90
C SER A 87 2.24 9.28 -13.88
N PHE A 88 3.34 9.89 -13.45
CA PHE A 88 3.26 11.07 -12.62
C PHE A 88 2.71 12.25 -13.43
N VAL A 89 1.59 12.84 -12.98
CA VAL A 89 0.98 14.00 -13.62
C VAL A 89 1.13 15.21 -12.70
N PRO A 90 1.86 16.26 -13.11
CA PRO A 90 2.01 17.48 -12.30
C PRO A 90 0.67 18.09 -11.90
N GLY A 91 0.56 18.49 -10.63
CA GLY A 91 -0.65 19.11 -10.06
C GLY A 91 -1.80 18.15 -9.76
N TRP A 92 -1.68 16.84 -10.04
CA TRP A 92 -2.65 15.87 -9.53
C TRP A 92 -2.46 15.65 -8.04
N SER A 93 -3.56 15.55 -7.30
CA SER A 93 -3.54 15.02 -5.94
C SER A 93 -3.55 13.50 -5.95
N LEU A 94 -3.13 12.86 -4.84
CA LEU A 94 -3.12 11.40 -4.70
C LEU A 94 -4.51 10.77 -4.98
N ALA A 95 -5.59 11.44 -4.57
CA ALA A 95 -6.96 10.99 -4.76
C ALA A 95 -7.39 10.86 -6.24
N ARG A 96 -6.69 11.50 -7.18
CA ARG A 96 -6.97 11.37 -8.62
C ARG A 96 -6.44 10.07 -9.22
N TYR A 97 -5.53 9.39 -8.54
CA TYR A 97 -5.00 8.10 -8.96
C TYR A 97 -5.93 6.97 -8.52
N GLY A 98 -5.94 5.86 -9.27
CA GLY A 98 -6.67 4.65 -8.86
C GLY A 98 -6.10 4.05 -7.58
N ILE A 99 -6.89 3.25 -6.86
CA ILE A 99 -6.50 2.75 -5.52
C ILE A 99 -5.18 1.96 -5.48
N GLU A 100 -4.89 1.16 -6.52
CA GLU A 100 -3.59 0.46 -6.64
C GLU A 100 -2.45 1.41 -6.95
N GLN A 101 -2.72 2.43 -7.77
CA GLN A 101 -1.73 3.43 -8.14
C GLN A 101 -1.37 4.29 -6.92
N GLN A 102 -2.35 4.64 -6.09
CA GLN A 102 -2.09 5.32 -4.82
C GLN A 102 -1.17 4.48 -3.94
N ALA A 103 -1.47 3.19 -3.77
CA ALA A 103 -0.66 2.30 -2.96
C ALA A 103 0.76 2.12 -3.51
N GLU A 104 0.93 1.99 -4.84
CA GLU A 104 2.25 1.95 -5.49
C GLU A 104 3.00 3.29 -5.39
N ILE A 105 2.32 4.43 -5.49
CA ILE A 105 2.93 5.76 -5.24
C ILE A 105 3.50 5.84 -3.83
N VAL A 106 2.74 5.40 -2.82
CA VAL A 106 3.19 5.39 -1.42
C VAL A 106 4.36 4.44 -1.22
N ARG A 107 4.32 3.25 -1.83
CA ARG A 107 5.43 2.29 -1.81
C ARG A 107 6.69 2.86 -2.46
N HIS A 108 6.58 3.48 -3.63
CA HIS A 108 7.73 4.10 -4.32
C HIS A 108 8.33 5.24 -3.50
N ALA A 109 7.51 6.08 -2.88
CA ALA A 109 8.00 7.12 -1.97
C ALA A 109 8.78 6.53 -0.78
N PHE A 110 8.29 5.44 -0.19
CA PHE A 110 9.02 4.71 0.85
C PHE A 110 10.37 4.21 0.35
N LEU A 111 10.42 3.56 -0.81
CA LEU A 111 11.67 3.04 -1.39
C LEU A 111 12.67 4.17 -1.68
N LEU A 112 12.21 5.28 -2.25
CA LEU A 112 13.04 6.47 -2.50
C LEU A 112 13.60 7.06 -1.20
N ARG A 113 12.79 7.14 -0.12
CA ARG A 113 13.26 7.56 1.22
C ARG A 113 14.34 6.65 1.80
N THR A 114 14.34 5.37 1.43
CA THR A 114 15.38 4.41 1.84
C THR A 114 16.63 4.43 0.95
N GLY A 115 16.70 5.34 -0.01
CA GLY A 115 17.84 5.50 -0.92
C GLY A 115 17.81 4.58 -2.15
N CYS A 116 16.72 3.85 -2.38
CA CYS A 116 16.56 3.07 -3.61
C CYS A 116 16.18 3.95 -4.78
N SER A 117 16.55 3.53 -5.99
CA SER A 117 16.03 4.08 -7.23
C SER A 117 14.79 3.31 -7.67
N VAL A 118 13.79 4.03 -8.17
CA VAL A 118 12.63 3.45 -8.85
C VAL A 118 12.73 3.81 -10.33
N PRO A 119 12.91 2.85 -11.24
CA PRO A 119 13.06 3.15 -12.67
C PRO A 119 11.89 3.97 -13.22
N GLY A 120 12.20 5.09 -13.87
CA GLY A 120 11.18 5.99 -14.46
C GLY A 120 10.39 6.84 -13.46
N ALA A 121 10.69 6.74 -12.16
CA ALA A 121 10.09 7.60 -11.15
C ALA A 121 10.69 9.01 -11.18
N PRO A 122 9.90 10.07 -10.91
CA PRO A 122 10.45 11.38 -10.60
C PRO A 122 11.22 11.38 -9.27
N GLY A 123 11.88 12.49 -8.96
CA GLY A 123 12.57 12.66 -7.67
C GLY A 123 11.62 12.57 -6.46
N LEU A 124 12.19 12.29 -5.28
CA LEU A 124 11.44 12.12 -4.03
C LEU A 124 10.50 13.30 -3.72
N ASP A 125 10.92 14.54 -3.99
CA ASP A 125 10.13 15.75 -3.72
C ASP A 125 8.75 15.75 -4.41
N SER A 126 8.68 15.15 -5.61
CA SER A 126 7.41 14.98 -6.34
C SER A 126 6.46 14.05 -5.61
N TYR A 127 6.99 13.01 -4.96
CA TYR A 127 6.20 12.10 -4.14
C TYR A 127 5.79 12.75 -2.82
N GLU A 128 6.70 13.48 -2.16
CA GLU A 128 6.41 14.19 -0.90
C GLU A 128 5.21 15.13 -1.03
N THR A 129 5.13 15.83 -2.16
CA THR A 129 3.98 16.69 -2.48
C THR A 129 2.66 15.92 -2.50
N LEU A 130 2.63 14.71 -3.07
CA LEU A 130 1.42 13.86 -3.08
C LEU A 130 1.07 13.29 -1.70
N LEU A 131 2.09 13.05 -0.87
CA LEU A 131 1.94 12.44 0.44
C LEU A 131 1.64 13.44 1.56
N GLY A 132 1.68 14.76 1.28
CA GLY A 132 1.39 15.81 2.26
C GLY A 132 0.05 15.62 2.99
N MET A 133 -0.94 15.01 2.32
CA MET A 133 -2.23 14.68 2.92
C MET A 133 -2.18 13.71 4.12
N PHE A 134 -1.08 12.98 4.32
CA PHE A 134 -0.87 12.12 5.48
C PHE A 134 -0.25 12.84 6.68
N ALA A 135 0.25 14.06 6.49
CA ALA A 135 0.86 14.85 7.56
C ALA A 135 -0.17 15.72 8.33
N GLU A 136 -1.38 15.91 7.79
CA GLU A 136 -2.41 16.82 8.31
C GLU A 136 -3.41 16.17 9.30
N GLY A 137 -3.00 15.11 10.01
CA GLY A 137 -3.88 14.34 10.93
C GLY A 137 -3.71 14.68 12.40
#